data_AF-A0A656G7Z0-F1
#
_entry.id   AF-A0A656G7Z0-F1
#
_cell.length_a   1.000
_cell.length_b   1.000
_cell.length_c   1.000
_cell.angle_alpha   90.00
_cell.angle_beta   90.00
_cell.angle_gamma   90.00
#
_symmetry.space_group_name_H-M   'P 1'
#
loop_
_entity.id
_entity.type
_entity.pdbx_description
1 polymer ?
#
loop_
_entity_poly.entity_id
_entity_poly.type
_entity_poly.pdbx_seq_one_letter_code
_entity_poly.pdbx_strand_id
1 'polypeptide(L)'
;MQSHSGNETTPLSQRLTLLLLAENQPDFLRRALKYYSSYPCNVIVVDASPAPDAQVAERAGLQYIHNAALSETGLSARIAEGLKQVSTPFVVYAQVDSFLLPDALTEAVSFLESNERYGACQGYSLGYQAYVDHVDYFRRDRKVHEDYASDQADERLLSFMGQSVSLLNAVTRTRLARQWFTSVPEGTERRWQEIGHMAFMVAAAALRILPIPYALHVNAGKEAEHRYGTAIAGAVKHIDPKAKAERETLARLVVSSLGNSRDLQGEQGEHAVLAGLAAMAECLETQPYQGGEKIISSAWNVALTQADAQFEPRQFVELPFYNQPLFDELAQIEFLIHLLPAGQVQMEGLESVLVKQAELLRVQ
;
A
#
# COMPACT_ATOMS: atom_id res chain seq x y z
N MET A 1 3.50 -20.56 -45.70
CA MET A 1 3.60 -20.65 -44.23
C MET A 1 4.67 -19.66 -43.79
N GLN A 2 4.28 -18.43 -43.49
CA GLN A 2 5.17 -17.45 -42.88
C GLN A 2 5.11 -17.68 -41.36
N SER A 3 6.25 -18.01 -40.78
CA SER A 3 6.46 -18.11 -39.35
C SER A 3 6.41 -16.71 -38.73
N HIS A 4 5.43 -16.45 -37.87
CA HIS A 4 5.43 -15.29 -36.98
C HIS A 4 6.55 -15.48 -35.94
N SER A 5 7.71 -14.88 -36.19
CA SER A 5 8.80 -14.76 -35.22
C SER A 5 8.71 -13.41 -34.51
N GLY A 6 8.48 -13.45 -33.20
CA GLY A 6 8.98 -12.44 -32.25
C GLY A 6 8.02 -11.31 -31.84
N ASN A 7 7.02 -11.59 -31.03
CA ASN A 7 6.57 -10.59 -30.04
C ASN A 7 7.48 -10.77 -28.81
N GLU A 8 8.63 -10.09 -28.80
CA GLU A 8 9.37 -9.90 -27.55
C GLU A 8 8.49 -9.05 -26.63
N THR A 9 7.89 -9.67 -25.62
CA THR A 9 7.17 -8.95 -24.58
C THR A 9 8.17 -8.10 -23.81
N THR A 10 7.94 -6.78 -23.78
CA THR A 10 8.78 -5.83 -23.03
C THR A 10 9.03 -6.34 -21.61
N PRO A 11 10.29 -6.43 -21.14
CA PRO A 11 10.61 -6.94 -19.81
C PRO A 11 9.86 -6.17 -18.72
N LEU A 12 9.44 -6.85 -17.64
CA LEU A 12 8.69 -6.21 -16.55
C LEU A 12 9.44 -5.01 -15.92
N SER A 13 10.78 -5.06 -15.87
CA SER A 13 11.63 -3.96 -15.39
C SER A 13 11.52 -2.69 -16.21
N GLN A 14 11.06 -2.77 -17.46
CA GLN A 14 10.78 -1.60 -18.31
C GLN A 14 9.31 -1.16 -18.23
N ARG A 15 8.46 -1.93 -17.53
CA ARG A 15 7.01 -1.72 -17.45
C ARG A 15 6.56 -1.24 -16.07
N LEU A 16 7.16 -1.76 -15.01
CA LEU A 16 6.79 -1.47 -13.62
C LEU A 16 8.01 -1.01 -12.82
N THR A 17 7.86 0.10 -12.10
CA THR A 17 8.76 0.47 -11.01
C THR A 17 8.06 0.29 -9.67
N LEU A 18 8.72 -0.44 -8.77
CA LEU A 18 8.40 -0.50 -7.34
C LEU A 18 9.22 0.56 -6.60
N LEU A 19 8.53 1.53 -6.01
CA LEU A 19 9.13 2.56 -5.17
C LEU A 19 9.03 2.17 -3.69
N LEU A 20 10.15 1.84 -3.08
CA LEU A 20 10.23 1.50 -1.66
C LEU A 20 10.57 2.75 -0.84
N LEU A 21 9.77 3.01 0.19
CA LEU A 21 9.96 4.13 1.12
C LEU A 21 10.47 3.60 2.45
N ALA A 22 11.59 4.15 2.92
CA ALA A 22 12.23 3.79 4.19
C ALA A 22 12.48 5.01 5.07
N GLU A 23 12.39 4.83 6.38
CA GLU A 23 12.82 5.81 7.38
C GLU A 23 13.09 5.11 8.71
N ASN A 24 14.33 5.13 9.19
CA ASN A 24 14.75 4.50 10.46
C ASN A 24 14.39 3.00 10.53
N GLN A 25 14.43 2.30 9.39
CA GLN A 25 13.95 0.93 9.23
C GLN A 25 14.94 0.05 8.43
N PRO A 26 16.23 -0.03 8.80
CA PRO A 26 17.24 -0.73 8.00
C PRO A 26 16.95 -2.23 7.84
N ASP A 27 16.48 -2.91 8.89
CA ASP A 27 16.21 -4.35 8.82
C ASP A 27 14.99 -4.67 7.94
N PHE A 28 13.95 -3.84 8.02
CA PHE A 28 12.82 -3.91 7.09
C PHE A 28 13.25 -3.63 5.65
N LEU A 29 14.10 -2.63 5.41
CA LEU A 29 14.62 -2.31 4.08
C LEU A 29 15.40 -3.48 3.48
N ARG A 30 16.32 -4.09 4.24
CA ARG A 30 17.07 -5.28 3.80
C ARG A 30 16.14 -6.45 3.51
N ARG A 31 15.12 -6.67 4.35
CA ARG A 31 14.12 -7.72 4.14
C ARG A 31 13.28 -7.49 2.89
N ALA A 32 12.77 -6.29 2.67
CA ALA A 32 12.04 -5.93 1.45
C ALA A 32 12.91 -6.16 0.20
N LEU A 33 14.15 -5.70 0.25
CA LEU A 33 15.13 -5.88 -0.83
C LEU A 33 15.51 -7.35 -1.11
N LYS A 34 15.38 -8.23 -0.11
CA LYS A 34 15.52 -9.69 -0.27
C LYS A 34 14.25 -10.29 -0.88
N TYR A 35 13.07 -9.90 -0.39
CA TYR A 35 11.78 -10.36 -0.90
C TYR A 35 11.60 -10.06 -2.38
N TYR A 36 11.82 -8.81 -2.80
CA TYR A 36 11.67 -8.41 -4.20
C TYR A 36 12.85 -8.80 -5.11
N SER A 37 13.87 -9.51 -4.60
CA SER A 37 15.09 -9.78 -5.37
C SER A 37 14.91 -10.69 -6.58
N SER A 38 13.90 -11.58 -6.56
CA SER A 38 13.53 -12.47 -7.67
C SER A 38 12.45 -11.87 -8.57
N TYR A 39 11.79 -10.78 -8.15
CA TYR A 39 10.73 -10.14 -8.92
C TYR A 39 11.34 -9.17 -9.94
N PRO A 40 11.22 -9.42 -11.26
CA PRO A 40 12.03 -8.73 -12.28
C PRO A 40 11.47 -7.34 -12.65
N CYS A 41 11.00 -6.57 -11.67
CA CYS A 41 10.59 -5.17 -11.84
C CYS A 41 11.76 -4.21 -11.59
N ASN A 42 11.62 -2.95 -11.98
CA ASN A 42 12.58 -1.92 -11.57
C ASN A 42 12.31 -1.54 -10.11
N VAL A 43 13.35 -1.42 -9.30
CA VAL A 43 13.22 -1.06 -7.88
C VAL A 43 13.98 0.23 -7.60
N ILE A 44 13.30 1.21 -7.03
CA ILE A 44 13.87 2.46 -6.54
C ILE A 44 13.60 2.54 -5.05
N VAL A 45 14.61 2.90 -4.26
CA VAL A 45 14.48 3.12 -2.82
C VAL A 45 14.63 4.61 -2.53
N VAL A 46 13.69 5.17 -1.77
CA VAL A 46 13.79 6.50 -1.17
C VAL A 46 13.91 6.32 0.33
N ASP A 47 15.08 6.65 0.86
CA ASP A 47 15.42 6.52 2.25
C ASP A 47 15.55 7.89 2.91
N ALA A 48 14.64 8.17 3.83
CA ALA A 48 14.58 9.41 4.61
C ALA A 48 15.26 9.26 5.99
N SER A 49 15.99 8.18 6.23
CA SER A 49 16.73 7.98 7.47
C SER A 49 17.81 9.06 7.65
N PRO A 50 18.22 9.37 8.91
CA PRO A 50 19.31 10.32 9.18
C PRO A 50 20.66 9.92 8.58
N ALA A 51 20.88 8.61 8.39
CA ALA A 51 22.08 8.06 7.79
C ALA A 51 21.69 6.95 6.79
N PRO A 52 22.45 6.79 5.69
CA PRO A 52 22.18 5.75 4.71
C PRO A 52 22.55 4.36 5.23
N ASP A 53 21.87 3.32 4.76
CA ASP A 53 22.33 1.95 4.94
C ASP A 53 23.47 1.66 3.95
N ALA A 54 24.68 1.45 4.47
CA ALA A 54 25.88 1.24 3.66
C ALA A 54 25.77 0.01 2.73
N GLN A 55 25.17 -1.09 3.20
CA GLN A 55 25.03 -2.30 2.40
C GLN A 55 24.05 -2.10 1.25
N VAL A 56 23.00 -1.31 1.48
CA VAL A 56 22.02 -0.95 0.45
C VAL A 56 22.63 0.01 -0.56
N ALA A 57 23.37 1.02 -0.09
CA ALA A 57 24.02 2.01 -0.94
C ALA A 57 25.06 1.40 -1.89
N GLU A 58 25.76 0.35 -1.46
CA GLU A 58 26.77 -0.35 -2.26
C GLU A 58 26.17 -1.40 -3.21
N ARG A 59 24.86 -1.65 -3.15
CA ARG A 59 24.22 -2.70 -3.96
C ARG A 59 24.20 -2.31 -5.45
N ALA A 60 24.95 -3.05 -6.25
CA ALA A 60 25.01 -2.84 -7.70
C ALA A 60 23.62 -2.95 -8.37
N GLY A 61 23.31 -2.00 -9.24
CA GLY A 61 22.06 -1.98 -10.02
C GLY A 61 20.82 -1.52 -9.27
N LEU A 62 20.92 -1.20 -7.97
CA LEU A 62 19.84 -0.60 -7.20
C LEU A 62 19.90 0.92 -7.30
N GLN A 63 18.77 1.56 -7.62
CA GLN A 63 18.66 3.00 -7.51
C GLN A 63 18.28 3.39 -6.08
N TYR A 64 19.26 3.88 -5.32
CA TYR A 64 19.11 4.26 -3.91
C TYR A 64 19.21 5.78 -3.75
N ILE A 65 18.12 6.40 -3.32
CA ILE A 65 18.00 7.84 -3.08
C ILE A 65 17.94 8.05 -1.56
N HIS A 66 19.06 8.40 -0.96
CA HIS A 66 19.11 8.79 0.45
C HIS A 66 19.02 10.32 0.58
N ASN A 67 18.03 10.80 1.33
CA ASN A 67 17.89 12.21 1.66
C ASN A 67 17.22 12.38 3.02
N ALA A 68 18.02 12.62 4.06
CA ALA A 68 17.55 12.85 5.43
C ALA A 68 16.60 14.06 5.54
N ALA A 69 16.68 15.06 4.65
CA ALA A 69 15.75 16.20 4.70
C ALA A 69 14.30 15.80 4.40
N LEU A 70 14.08 14.62 3.82
CA LEU A 70 12.75 14.08 3.61
C LEU A 70 12.09 13.56 4.90
N SER A 71 12.82 13.44 6.02
CA SER A 71 12.26 13.05 7.33
C SER A 71 11.12 13.99 7.74
N GLU A 72 11.33 15.28 7.52
CA GLU A 72 10.40 16.36 7.91
C GLU A 72 9.26 16.60 6.89
N THR A 73 9.26 15.85 5.78
CA THR A 73 8.30 16.04 4.68
C THR A 73 7.15 15.03 4.74
N GLY A 74 6.05 15.37 4.05
CA GLY A 74 4.90 14.47 3.91
C GLY A 74 5.17 13.28 2.98
N LEU A 75 4.32 12.24 3.10
CA LEU A 75 4.34 11.05 2.23
C LEU A 75 4.40 11.40 0.72
N SER A 76 3.62 12.38 0.29
CA SER A 76 3.53 12.81 -1.11
C SER A 76 4.85 13.38 -1.62
N ALA A 77 5.55 14.17 -0.79
CA ALA A 77 6.85 14.73 -1.15
C ALA A 77 7.92 13.63 -1.32
N ARG A 78 7.91 12.62 -0.44
CA ARG A 78 8.79 11.45 -0.56
C ARG A 78 8.53 10.65 -1.83
N ILE A 79 7.25 10.38 -2.12
CA ILE A 79 6.87 9.69 -3.35
C ILE A 79 7.28 10.52 -4.57
N ALA A 80 7.02 11.83 -4.55
CA ALA A 80 7.42 12.74 -5.62
C ALA A 80 8.93 12.75 -5.88
N GLU A 81 9.75 12.65 -4.83
CA GLU A 81 11.21 12.52 -4.99
C GLU A 81 11.58 11.26 -5.77
N GLY A 82 11.03 10.10 -5.39
CA GLY A 82 11.23 8.85 -6.11
C GLY A 82 10.73 8.90 -7.55
N LEU A 83 9.55 9.50 -7.76
CA LEU A 83 8.93 9.63 -9.07
C LEU A 83 9.77 10.43 -10.07
N LYS A 84 10.68 11.32 -9.63
CA LYS A 84 11.62 12.01 -10.53
C LYS A 84 12.45 11.03 -11.35
N GLN A 85 12.74 9.87 -10.78
CA GLN A 85 13.60 8.83 -11.36
C GLN A 85 12.83 7.71 -12.08
N VAL A 86 11.50 7.66 -11.94
CA VAL A 86 10.68 6.59 -12.55
C VAL A 86 10.50 6.83 -14.05
N SER A 87 11.00 5.93 -14.89
CA SER A 87 10.80 5.98 -16.35
C SER A 87 9.76 5.00 -16.89
N THR A 88 9.31 4.05 -16.07
CA THR A 88 8.35 3.00 -16.48
C THR A 88 6.93 3.57 -16.62
N PRO A 89 6.07 2.98 -17.48
CA PRO A 89 4.69 3.42 -17.66
C PRO A 89 3.81 3.21 -16.41
N PHE A 90 4.15 2.23 -15.58
CA PHE A 90 3.46 1.96 -14.32
C PHE A 90 4.40 2.11 -13.12
N VAL A 91 3.82 2.53 -12.00
CA VAL A 91 4.49 2.66 -10.72
C VAL A 91 3.58 2.17 -9.60
N VAL A 92 4.19 1.52 -8.62
CA VAL A 92 3.57 1.19 -7.34
C VAL A 92 4.52 1.61 -6.24
N TYR A 93 4.02 2.02 -5.08
CA TYR A 93 4.85 2.29 -3.92
C TYR A 93 4.47 1.44 -2.73
N ALA A 94 5.45 1.19 -1.87
CA ALA A 94 5.27 0.46 -0.62
C ALA A 94 6.19 1.05 0.46
N GLN A 95 5.74 0.99 1.70
CA GLN A 95 6.66 1.10 2.83
C GLN A 95 7.53 -0.16 2.87
N VAL A 96 8.78 -0.06 3.32
CA VAL A 96 9.68 -1.24 3.43
C VAL A 96 9.19 -2.30 4.41
N ASP A 97 8.21 -1.97 5.25
CA ASP A 97 7.55 -2.90 6.15
C ASP A 97 6.40 -3.68 5.50
N SER A 98 6.05 -3.38 4.27
CA SER A 98 4.92 -4.00 3.56
C SER A 98 5.39 -4.96 2.46
N PHE A 99 4.67 -6.06 2.30
CA PHE A 99 4.87 -7.02 1.21
C PHE A 99 3.76 -6.84 0.18
N LEU A 100 4.09 -6.41 -1.04
CA LEU A 100 3.19 -6.47 -2.19
C LEU A 100 3.44 -7.80 -2.91
N LEU A 101 2.39 -8.55 -3.20
CA LEU A 101 2.53 -9.90 -3.76
C LEU A 101 2.93 -9.82 -5.26
N PRO A 102 4.05 -10.44 -5.68
CA PRO A 102 4.56 -10.37 -7.06
C PRO A 102 3.53 -10.74 -8.14
N ASP A 103 2.76 -11.80 -7.92
CA ASP A 103 1.74 -12.25 -8.86
C ASP A 103 0.61 -11.22 -8.98
N ALA A 104 0.19 -10.62 -7.87
CA ALA A 104 -0.85 -9.61 -7.85
C ALA A 104 -0.42 -8.31 -8.56
N LEU A 105 0.86 -7.92 -8.39
CA LEU A 105 1.44 -6.79 -9.13
C LEU A 105 1.49 -7.08 -10.64
N THR A 106 1.83 -8.31 -11.02
CA THR A 106 1.87 -8.74 -12.43
C THR A 106 0.47 -8.72 -13.05
N GLU A 107 -0.54 -9.18 -12.33
CA GLU A 107 -1.93 -9.16 -12.78
C GLU A 107 -2.46 -7.72 -12.91
N ALA A 108 -2.17 -6.86 -11.93
CA ALA A 108 -2.56 -5.45 -11.97
C ALA A 108 -1.92 -4.69 -13.15
N VAL A 109 -0.63 -4.92 -13.44
CA VAL A 109 0.02 -4.36 -14.62
C VAL A 109 -0.63 -4.87 -15.90
N SER A 110 -0.84 -6.18 -16.02
CA SER A 110 -1.44 -6.80 -17.20
C SER A 110 -2.86 -6.28 -17.47
N PHE A 111 -3.64 -6.07 -16.40
CA PHE A 111 -4.95 -5.47 -16.47
C PHE A 111 -4.88 -4.03 -17.00
N LEU A 112 -4.00 -3.19 -16.47
CA LEU A 112 -3.86 -1.80 -16.90
C LEU A 112 -3.33 -1.67 -18.34
N GLU A 113 -2.46 -2.57 -18.78
CA GLU A 113 -2.00 -2.64 -20.18
C GLU A 113 -3.14 -2.95 -21.14
N SER A 114 -4.03 -3.84 -20.73
CA SER A 114 -5.18 -4.25 -21.54
C SER A 114 -6.34 -3.25 -21.51
N ASN A 115 -6.31 -2.27 -20.59
CA ASN A 115 -7.42 -1.36 -20.33
C ASN A 115 -6.93 0.11 -20.17
N GLU A 116 -6.77 0.81 -21.29
CA GLU A 116 -6.20 2.18 -21.34
C GLU A 116 -6.94 3.20 -20.46
N ARG A 117 -8.26 3.07 -20.32
CA ARG A 117 -9.10 3.96 -19.50
C ARG A 117 -8.88 3.83 -17.99
N TYR A 118 -8.28 2.74 -17.53
CA TYR A 118 -8.05 2.52 -16.11
C TYR A 118 -6.74 3.16 -15.69
N GLY A 119 -6.77 3.88 -14.57
CA GLY A 119 -5.63 4.61 -14.03
C GLY A 119 -4.94 3.91 -12.87
N ALA A 120 -5.67 3.07 -12.14
CA ALA A 120 -5.14 2.28 -11.03
C ALA A 120 -5.76 0.88 -10.97
N CYS A 121 -4.97 -0.07 -10.47
CA CYS A 121 -5.41 -1.42 -10.20
C CYS A 121 -4.72 -1.98 -8.95
N GLN A 122 -5.48 -2.61 -8.07
CA GLN A 122 -4.97 -3.35 -6.89
C GLN A 122 -5.89 -4.53 -6.59
N GLY A 123 -5.59 -5.32 -5.57
CA GLY A 123 -6.52 -6.31 -4.99
C GLY A 123 -6.78 -6.03 -3.51
N TYR A 124 -6.98 -7.08 -2.72
CA TYR A 124 -7.30 -6.99 -1.30
C TYR A 124 -6.08 -7.27 -0.41
N SER A 125 -5.93 -6.49 0.64
CA SER A 125 -4.77 -6.52 1.53
C SER A 125 -5.12 -7.07 2.91
N LEU A 126 -4.11 -7.68 3.55
CA LEU A 126 -4.11 -8.11 4.94
C LEU A 126 -3.17 -7.22 5.77
N GLY A 127 -3.43 -7.17 7.07
CA GLY A 127 -2.43 -6.78 8.06
C GLY A 127 -1.65 -8.00 8.52
N TYR A 128 -0.42 -7.82 9.00
CA TYR A 128 0.35 -8.88 9.64
C TYR A 128 1.10 -8.37 10.88
N GLN A 129 1.32 -9.25 11.85
CA GLN A 129 2.17 -8.99 13.01
C GLN A 129 3.06 -10.21 13.25
N ALA A 130 4.37 -9.98 13.25
CA ALA A 130 5.35 -11.03 13.50
C ALA A 130 5.70 -11.11 14.99
N TYR A 131 5.76 -12.34 15.50
CA TYR A 131 6.28 -12.71 16.80
C TYR A 131 7.51 -13.61 16.61
N VAL A 132 8.07 -14.12 17.70
CA VAL A 132 9.26 -14.98 17.68
C VAL A 132 8.95 -16.33 17.04
N ASP A 133 7.77 -16.87 17.28
CA ASP A 133 7.37 -18.25 17.00
C ASP A 133 6.20 -18.36 16.00
N HIS A 134 5.52 -17.25 15.70
CA HIS A 134 4.37 -17.23 14.79
C HIS A 134 4.18 -15.85 14.14
N VAL A 135 3.32 -15.81 13.12
CA VAL A 135 2.83 -14.60 12.46
C VAL A 135 1.31 -14.59 12.51
N ASP A 136 0.74 -13.50 12.99
CA ASP A 136 -0.70 -13.25 12.97
C ASP A 136 -1.08 -12.41 11.75
N TYR A 137 -2.18 -12.77 11.09
CA TYR A 137 -2.75 -12.03 9.97
C TYR A 137 -4.13 -11.46 10.29
N PHE A 138 -4.35 -10.22 9.87
CA PHE A 138 -5.52 -9.42 10.20
C PHE A 138 -6.27 -9.03 8.93
N ARG A 139 -7.60 -9.06 8.98
CA ARG A 139 -8.41 -8.46 7.94
C ARG A 139 -8.18 -6.96 7.95
N ARG A 140 -7.58 -6.42 6.89
CA ARG A 140 -7.39 -4.98 6.70
C ARG A 140 -8.48 -4.39 5.82
N ASP A 141 -8.66 -4.97 4.63
CA ASP A 141 -9.67 -4.47 3.68
C ASP A 141 -11.04 -5.12 3.91
N ARG A 142 -12.09 -4.45 3.42
CA ARG A 142 -13.46 -4.98 3.32
C ARG A 142 -13.76 -5.34 1.88
N LYS A 143 -14.74 -6.23 1.68
CA LYS A 143 -15.31 -6.43 0.36
C LYS A 143 -15.96 -5.14 -0.12
N VAL A 144 -15.67 -4.76 -1.36
CA VAL A 144 -16.15 -3.54 -1.99
C VAL A 144 -16.60 -3.84 -3.42
N HIS A 145 -17.16 -2.85 -4.11
CA HIS A 145 -17.29 -2.93 -5.56
C HIS A 145 -15.91 -3.07 -6.21
N GLU A 146 -15.82 -3.92 -7.23
CA GLU A 146 -14.53 -4.27 -7.82
C GLU A 146 -14.24 -3.51 -9.11
N ASP A 147 -15.24 -2.85 -9.69
CA ASP A 147 -15.10 -2.11 -10.95
C ASP A 147 -15.72 -0.72 -10.84
N TYR A 148 -14.90 0.31 -11.05
CA TYR A 148 -15.32 1.71 -11.03
C TYR A 148 -15.06 2.31 -12.42
N ALA A 149 -15.85 1.86 -13.39
CA ALA A 149 -15.62 2.10 -14.81
C ALA A 149 -16.52 3.16 -15.45
N SER A 150 -17.43 3.79 -14.68
CA SER A 150 -18.37 4.80 -15.21
C SER A 150 -17.63 5.86 -16.02
N ASP A 151 -18.25 6.31 -17.12
CA ASP A 151 -17.75 7.43 -17.92
C ASP A 151 -17.76 8.73 -17.11
N GLN A 152 -18.72 8.87 -16.20
CA GLN A 152 -18.93 10.08 -15.40
C GLN A 152 -18.07 10.06 -14.14
N ALA A 153 -17.23 11.08 -13.97
CA ALA A 153 -16.23 11.10 -12.90
C ALA A 153 -16.85 11.35 -11.52
N ASP A 154 -17.97 12.08 -11.45
CA ASP A 154 -18.77 12.28 -10.24
C ASP A 154 -19.42 10.97 -9.75
N GLU A 155 -19.94 10.14 -10.65
CA GLU A 155 -20.43 8.80 -10.32
C GLU A 155 -19.32 7.91 -9.77
N ARG A 156 -18.13 7.92 -10.40
CA ARG A 156 -16.97 7.16 -9.90
C ARG A 156 -16.55 7.66 -8.52
N LEU A 157 -16.45 8.98 -8.33
CA LEU A 157 -16.14 9.62 -7.04
C LEU A 157 -17.12 9.18 -5.95
N LEU A 158 -18.42 9.32 -6.19
CA LEU A 158 -19.46 8.97 -5.24
C LEU A 158 -19.39 7.49 -4.86
N SER A 159 -19.29 6.61 -5.86
CA SER A 159 -19.27 5.15 -5.68
C SER A 159 -18.02 4.67 -4.94
N PHE A 160 -16.82 5.14 -5.32
CA PHE A 160 -15.56 4.67 -4.73
C PHE A 160 -15.33 5.25 -3.34
N MET A 161 -15.54 6.57 -3.17
CA MET A 161 -15.29 7.21 -1.88
C MET A 161 -16.25 6.69 -0.80
N GLY A 162 -17.48 6.33 -1.18
CA GLY A 162 -18.44 5.64 -0.32
C GLY A 162 -18.04 4.21 0.12
N GLN A 163 -16.92 3.68 -0.36
CA GLN A 163 -16.39 2.36 0.02
C GLN A 163 -15.18 2.48 0.96
N SER A 164 -14.55 3.66 1.03
CA SER A 164 -13.47 4.01 1.96
C SER A 164 -12.23 3.09 1.92
N VAL A 165 -11.89 2.52 0.76
CA VAL A 165 -10.69 1.68 0.59
C VAL A 165 -9.50 2.51 0.10
N SER A 166 -8.34 2.34 0.76
CA SER A 166 -7.09 3.00 0.40
C SER A 166 -6.60 2.56 -0.98
N LEU A 167 -6.08 3.52 -1.76
CA LEU A 167 -5.38 3.26 -3.02
C LEU A 167 -3.87 3.44 -2.91
N LEU A 168 -3.33 3.61 -1.69
CA LEU A 168 -1.91 3.95 -1.54
C LEU A 168 -0.98 2.87 -2.13
N ASN A 169 -1.39 1.61 -2.22
CA ASN A 169 -0.53 0.56 -2.77
C ASN A 169 -0.95 0.09 -4.16
N ALA A 170 -1.88 0.79 -4.82
CA ALA A 170 -2.30 0.40 -6.16
C ALA A 170 -1.18 0.56 -7.19
N VAL A 171 -1.11 -0.36 -8.16
CA VAL A 171 -0.36 -0.10 -9.38
C VAL A 171 -1.08 1.03 -10.10
N THR A 172 -0.35 2.10 -10.41
CA THR A 172 -0.89 3.29 -11.05
C THR A 172 -0.15 3.61 -12.34
N ARG A 173 -0.82 4.26 -13.28
CA ARG A 173 -0.12 4.89 -14.41
C ARG A 173 0.81 5.97 -13.88
N THR A 174 2.09 5.91 -14.25
CA THR A 174 3.13 6.85 -13.78
C THR A 174 2.76 8.31 -14.05
N ARG A 175 2.06 8.59 -15.16
CA ARG A 175 1.59 9.94 -15.47
C ARG A 175 0.62 10.49 -14.41
N LEU A 176 -0.32 9.66 -13.92
CA LEU A 176 -1.30 10.05 -12.91
C LEU A 176 -0.64 10.19 -11.53
N ALA A 177 0.24 9.25 -11.16
CA ALA A 177 1.02 9.35 -9.93
C ALA A 177 1.84 10.65 -9.89
N ARG A 178 2.57 10.96 -10.97
CA ARG A 178 3.32 12.22 -11.07
C ARG A 178 2.40 13.44 -10.97
N GLN A 179 1.26 13.42 -11.65
CA GLN A 179 0.30 14.53 -11.64
C GLN A 179 -0.24 14.83 -10.23
N TRP A 180 -0.52 13.79 -9.43
CA TRP A 180 -0.97 13.97 -8.05
C TRP A 180 0.16 14.33 -7.09
N PHE A 181 1.18 13.47 -6.98
CA PHE A 181 2.16 13.62 -5.90
C PHE A 181 3.03 14.88 -6.04
N THR A 182 3.09 15.48 -7.23
CA THR A 182 3.75 16.78 -7.43
C THR A 182 2.84 17.99 -7.19
N SER A 183 1.51 17.81 -7.14
CA SER A 183 0.57 18.90 -6.87
C SER A 183 0.25 19.09 -5.39
N VAL A 184 0.44 18.06 -4.57
CA VAL A 184 0.14 18.11 -3.13
C VAL A 184 1.06 19.11 -2.41
N PRO A 185 0.54 20.16 -1.76
CA PRO A 185 1.35 21.13 -1.03
C PRO A 185 2.11 20.49 0.14
N GLU A 186 3.32 21.01 0.40
CA GLU A 186 4.07 20.68 1.60
C GLU A 186 3.28 21.02 2.87
N GLY A 187 3.39 20.19 3.91
CA GLY A 187 2.62 20.35 5.14
C GLY A 187 1.17 19.86 5.08
N THR A 188 0.69 19.36 3.95
CA THR A 188 -0.62 18.68 3.87
C THR A 188 -0.62 17.50 4.87
N GLU A 189 -1.59 17.48 5.79
CA GLU A 189 -1.64 16.45 6.82
C GLU A 189 -1.84 15.04 6.22
N ARG A 190 -1.25 14.01 6.84
CA ARG A 190 -1.23 12.63 6.31
C ARG A 190 -2.60 12.12 5.87
N ARG A 191 -3.65 12.38 6.66
CA ARG A 191 -5.04 11.99 6.33
C ARG A 191 -5.52 12.60 5.01
N TRP A 192 -5.18 13.86 4.75
CA TRP A 192 -5.57 14.57 3.53
C TRP A 192 -4.76 14.13 2.31
N GLN A 193 -3.52 13.69 2.51
CA GLN A 193 -2.74 13.10 1.42
C GLN A 193 -3.36 11.79 0.93
N GLU A 194 -3.83 10.93 1.85
CA GLU A 194 -4.51 9.68 1.47
C GLU A 194 -5.90 9.93 0.88
N ILE A 195 -6.73 10.74 1.53
CA ILE A 195 -8.08 11.08 1.03
C ILE A 195 -7.99 11.77 -0.33
N GLY A 196 -7.07 12.71 -0.48
CA GLY A 196 -6.82 13.40 -1.74
C GLY A 196 -6.35 12.45 -2.84
N HIS A 197 -5.43 11.52 -2.53
CA HIS A 197 -4.97 10.53 -3.50
C HIS A 197 -6.11 9.66 -4.00
N MET A 198 -6.97 9.16 -3.09
CA MET A 198 -8.15 8.39 -3.45
C MET A 198 -9.09 9.18 -4.37
N ALA A 199 -9.45 10.40 -3.96
CA ALA A 199 -10.35 11.27 -4.71
C ALA A 199 -9.78 11.63 -6.09
N PHE A 200 -8.48 11.98 -6.17
CA PHE A 200 -7.83 12.30 -7.43
C PHE A 200 -7.81 11.09 -8.37
N MET A 201 -7.40 9.91 -7.89
CA MET A 201 -7.25 8.75 -8.76
C MET A 201 -8.58 8.31 -9.38
N VAL A 202 -9.65 8.28 -8.58
CA VAL A 202 -10.98 7.90 -9.08
C VAL A 202 -11.61 8.98 -9.98
N ALA A 203 -11.34 10.25 -9.70
CA ALA A 203 -11.76 11.35 -10.55
C ALA A 203 -11.03 11.33 -11.90
N ALA A 204 -9.73 11.01 -11.90
CA ALA A 204 -8.88 11.07 -13.09
C ALA A 204 -9.10 9.91 -14.07
N ALA A 205 -9.47 8.72 -13.60
CA ALA A 205 -9.59 7.53 -14.43
C ALA A 205 -10.45 6.43 -13.78
N ALA A 206 -10.80 5.41 -14.56
CA ALA A 206 -11.43 4.21 -14.03
C ALA A 206 -10.48 3.43 -13.11
N LEU A 207 -11.03 2.68 -12.15
CA LEU A 207 -10.27 1.89 -11.18
C LEU A 207 -10.78 0.46 -11.12
N ARG A 208 -9.85 -0.48 -10.88
CA ARG A 208 -10.17 -1.91 -10.72
C ARG A 208 -9.61 -2.44 -9.40
N ILE A 209 -10.47 -3.07 -8.61
CA ILE A 209 -10.06 -3.92 -7.49
C ILE A 209 -10.21 -5.37 -7.94
N LEU A 210 -9.10 -6.08 -8.11
CA LEU A 210 -9.07 -7.48 -8.50
C LEU A 210 -9.49 -8.36 -7.31
N PRO A 211 -10.26 -9.44 -7.54
CA PRO A 211 -10.67 -10.39 -6.50
C PRO A 211 -9.51 -11.34 -6.11
N ILE A 212 -8.34 -10.78 -5.79
CA ILE A 212 -7.11 -11.51 -5.44
C ILE A 212 -6.47 -10.93 -4.17
N PRO A 213 -5.70 -11.73 -3.41
CA PRO A 213 -4.78 -11.20 -2.41
C PRO A 213 -3.74 -10.29 -3.06
N TYR A 214 -3.39 -9.19 -2.42
CA TYR A 214 -2.57 -8.16 -3.04
C TYR A 214 -1.38 -7.72 -2.19
N ALA A 215 -1.58 -7.50 -0.89
CA ALA A 215 -0.52 -7.02 -0.02
C ALA A 215 -0.69 -7.44 1.44
N LEU A 216 0.42 -7.44 2.17
CA LEU A 216 0.51 -7.55 3.62
C LEU A 216 1.13 -6.27 4.16
N HIS A 217 0.50 -5.66 5.16
CA HIS A 217 1.01 -4.46 5.83
C HIS A 217 1.28 -4.75 7.31
N VAL A 218 2.36 -4.19 7.87
CA VAL A 218 2.56 -4.29 9.31
C VAL A 218 1.34 -3.72 10.04
N ASN A 219 0.80 -4.51 10.96
CA ASN A 219 -0.21 -4.06 11.90
C ASN A 219 0.49 -3.14 12.93
N ALA A 220 0.12 -1.86 12.92
CA ALA A 220 0.70 -0.85 13.81
C ALA A 220 0.19 -0.97 15.27
N GLY A 221 -0.65 -1.96 15.55
CA GLY A 221 -1.34 -2.17 16.82
C GLY A 221 -2.69 -1.47 16.85
N LYS A 222 -3.62 -2.03 17.64
CA LYS A 222 -5.03 -1.59 17.72
C LYS A 222 -5.20 -0.11 18.01
N GLU A 223 -4.37 0.46 18.90
CA GLU A 223 -4.47 1.88 19.26
C GLU A 223 -4.05 2.83 18.12
N ALA A 224 -2.97 2.50 17.42
CA ALA A 224 -2.47 3.31 16.32
C ALA A 224 -3.43 3.25 15.12
N GLU A 225 -3.92 2.05 14.77
CA GLU A 225 -4.94 1.85 13.74
C GLU A 225 -6.25 2.57 14.07
N HIS A 226 -6.71 2.47 15.32
CA HIS A 226 -7.91 3.18 15.78
C HIS A 226 -7.74 4.70 15.73
N ARG A 227 -6.58 5.22 16.14
CA ARG A 227 -6.26 6.66 16.05
C ARG A 227 -6.26 7.13 14.60
N TYR A 228 -5.65 6.35 13.71
CA TYR A 228 -5.59 6.67 12.28
C TYR A 228 -6.98 6.67 11.65
N GLY A 229 -7.78 5.63 11.89
CA GLY A 229 -9.15 5.53 11.41
C GLY A 229 -10.04 6.65 11.95
N THR A 230 -9.88 7.02 13.23
CA THR A 230 -10.59 8.16 13.84
C THR A 230 -10.18 9.49 13.21
N ALA A 231 -8.90 9.68 12.88
CA ALA A 231 -8.42 10.89 12.21
C ALA A 231 -8.99 11.01 10.79
N ILE A 232 -9.06 9.92 10.03
CA ILE A 232 -9.70 9.88 8.70
C ILE A 232 -11.20 10.17 8.81
N ALA A 233 -11.90 9.49 9.71
CA ALA A 233 -13.33 9.69 9.94
C ALA A 233 -13.63 11.14 10.39
N GLY A 234 -12.84 11.68 11.30
CA GLY A 234 -12.97 13.07 11.77
C GLY A 234 -12.81 14.08 10.63
N ALA A 235 -11.85 13.87 9.72
CA ALA A 235 -11.62 14.75 8.56
C ALA A 235 -12.87 14.91 7.68
N VAL A 236 -13.59 13.81 7.43
CA VAL A 236 -14.75 13.84 6.52
C VAL A 236 -16.08 14.08 7.24
N LYS A 237 -16.20 13.77 8.53
CA LYS A 237 -17.46 13.89 9.30
C LYS A 237 -17.63 15.21 10.03
N HIS A 238 -16.56 15.83 10.52
CA HIS A 238 -16.70 17.04 11.34
C HIS A 238 -17.32 18.19 10.54
N ILE A 239 -18.26 18.89 11.15
CA ILE A 239 -19.05 19.97 10.51
C ILE A 239 -18.62 21.36 10.97
N ASP A 240 -17.59 21.47 11.82
CA ASP A 240 -17.09 22.76 12.25
C ASP A 240 -16.49 23.56 11.06
N PRO A 241 -16.42 24.90 11.16
CA PRO A 241 -15.95 25.73 10.05
C PRO A 241 -14.54 25.38 9.55
N LYS A 242 -13.66 24.90 10.43
CA LYS A 242 -12.30 24.51 10.06
C LYS A 242 -12.33 23.22 9.23
N ALA A 243 -13.02 22.19 9.71
CA ALA A 243 -13.18 20.93 8.96
C ALA A 243 -13.87 21.12 7.60
N LYS A 244 -14.85 22.03 7.51
CA LYS A 244 -15.46 22.42 6.23
C LYS A 244 -14.44 23.07 5.29
N ALA A 245 -13.67 24.05 5.76
CA ALA A 245 -12.66 24.73 4.95
C ALA A 245 -11.54 23.78 4.49
N GLU A 246 -11.14 22.81 5.32
CA GLU A 246 -10.17 21.77 4.95
C GLU A 246 -10.70 20.90 3.79
N ARG A 247 -11.95 20.44 3.85
CA ARG A 247 -12.58 19.66 2.77
C ARG A 247 -12.70 20.44 1.47
N GLU A 248 -13.12 21.71 1.53
CA GLU A 248 -13.19 22.58 0.36
C GLU A 248 -11.80 22.85 -0.25
N THR A 249 -10.78 22.99 0.59
CA THR A 249 -9.39 23.15 0.13
C THR A 249 -8.89 21.89 -0.57
N LEU A 250 -9.20 20.71 -0.04
CA LEU A 250 -8.91 19.44 -0.71
C LEU A 250 -9.65 19.34 -2.05
N ALA A 251 -10.93 19.68 -2.11
CA ALA A 251 -11.72 19.63 -3.33
C ALA A 251 -11.11 20.50 -4.44
N ARG A 252 -10.73 21.75 -4.11
CA ARG A 252 -9.97 22.64 -5.02
C ARG A 252 -8.65 22.05 -5.47
N LEU A 253 -7.91 21.42 -4.56
CA LEU A 253 -6.64 20.78 -4.89
C LEU A 253 -6.84 19.62 -5.87
N VAL A 254 -7.81 18.73 -5.62
CA VAL A 254 -8.13 17.61 -6.51
C VAL A 254 -8.52 18.12 -7.90
N VAL A 255 -9.45 19.07 -7.98
CA VAL A 255 -9.94 19.62 -9.26
C VAL A 255 -8.82 20.32 -10.03
N SER A 256 -8.02 21.17 -9.36
CA SER A 256 -6.89 21.84 -10.02
C SER A 256 -5.83 20.84 -10.50
N SER A 257 -5.65 19.73 -9.78
CA SER A 257 -4.73 18.66 -10.16
C SER A 257 -5.20 17.87 -11.39
N LEU A 258 -6.50 17.80 -11.69
CA LEU A 258 -7.02 17.08 -12.87
C LEU A 258 -6.67 17.77 -14.21
N GLY A 259 -6.26 19.05 -14.18
CA GLY A 259 -5.96 19.84 -15.37
C GLY A 259 -7.20 20.09 -16.23
N ASN A 260 -7.04 20.13 -17.56
CA ASN A 260 -8.12 20.45 -18.51
C ASN A 260 -9.12 19.30 -18.75
N SER A 261 -9.31 18.39 -17.80
CA SER A 261 -10.36 17.37 -17.89
C SER A 261 -11.72 18.06 -18.04
N ARG A 262 -12.51 17.71 -19.05
CA ARG A 262 -13.78 18.42 -19.35
C ARG A 262 -14.87 18.14 -18.32
N ASP A 263 -14.77 17.04 -17.59
CA ASP A 263 -15.89 16.51 -16.79
C ASP A 263 -15.91 17.03 -15.35
N LEU A 264 -14.79 17.53 -14.83
CA LEU A 264 -14.67 18.05 -13.46
C LEU A 264 -13.90 19.36 -13.45
N GLN A 265 -14.58 20.47 -13.78
CA GLN A 265 -14.00 21.82 -13.76
C GLN A 265 -14.73 22.74 -12.81
N GLY A 266 -13.96 23.66 -12.21
CA GLY A 266 -14.48 24.72 -11.35
C GLY A 266 -15.37 24.20 -10.22
N GLU A 267 -16.42 24.97 -9.92
CA GLU A 267 -17.34 24.68 -8.82
C GLU A 267 -18.07 23.34 -8.95
N GLN A 268 -18.36 22.90 -10.18
CA GLN A 268 -19.01 21.59 -10.41
C GLN A 268 -18.09 20.44 -10.01
N GLY A 269 -16.81 20.52 -10.39
CA GLY A 269 -15.81 19.54 -9.98
C GLY A 269 -15.62 19.51 -8.46
N GLU A 270 -15.57 20.68 -7.83
CA GLU A 270 -15.42 20.78 -6.38
C GLU A 270 -16.62 20.17 -5.66
N HIS A 271 -17.83 20.42 -6.16
CA HIS A 271 -19.06 19.84 -5.63
C HIS A 271 -19.06 18.30 -5.72
N ALA A 272 -18.60 17.73 -6.85
CA ALA A 272 -18.49 16.28 -7.02
C ALA A 272 -17.50 15.65 -6.02
N VAL A 273 -16.34 16.28 -5.80
CA VAL A 273 -15.38 15.82 -4.80
C VAL A 273 -15.98 15.88 -3.39
N LEU A 274 -16.64 16.99 -3.03
CA LEU A 274 -17.32 17.13 -1.75
C LEU A 274 -18.43 16.10 -1.55
N ALA A 275 -19.18 15.77 -2.60
CA ALA A 275 -20.19 14.70 -2.57
C ALA A 275 -19.55 13.32 -2.31
N GLY A 276 -18.42 13.03 -2.95
CA GLY A 276 -17.63 11.82 -2.65
C GLY A 276 -17.15 11.76 -1.20
N LEU A 277 -16.67 12.88 -0.65
CA LEU A 277 -16.29 12.97 0.77
C LEU A 277 -17.47 12.77 1.72
N ALA A 278 -18.66 13.26 1.35
CA ALA A 278 -19.88 13.02 2.11
C ALA A 278 -20.27 11.53 2.10
N ALA A 279 -20.21 10.85 0.96
CA ALA A 279 -20.43 9.41 0.88
C ALA A 279 -19.41 8.62 1.71
N MET A 280 -18.14 9.04 1.71
CA MET A 280 -17.12 8.46 2.59
C MET A 280 -17.47 8.66 4.08
N ALA A 281 -18.00 9.83 4.45
CA ALA A 281 -18.43 10.10 5.82
C ALA A 281 -19.58 9.18 6.26
N GLU A 282 -20.60 8.99 5.43
CA GLU A 282 -21.73 8.07 5.67
C GLU A 282 -21.25 6.63 5.88
N CYS A 283 -20.33 6.17 5.02
CA CYS A 283 -19.67 4.87 5.18
C CYS A 283 -18.98 4.76 6.55
N LEU A 284 -18.21 5.78 6.95
CA LEU A 284 -17.47 5.80 8.22
C LEU A 284 -18.34 6.08 9.46
N GLU A 285 -19.66 6.24 9.32
CA GLU A 285 -20.58 6.21 10.45
C GLU A 285 -20.88 4.80 10.93
N THR A 286 -20.90 3.84 10.00
CA THR A 286 -21.34 2.46 10.29
C THR A 286 -20.18 1.48 10.38
N GLN A 287 -19.00 1.85 9.86
CA GLN A 287 -17.82 0.99 9.86
C GLN A 287 -16.50 1.77 10.05
N PRO A 288 -15.48 1.19 10.71
CA PRO A 288 -14.17 1.84 10.85
C PRO A 288 -13.47 1.99 9.49
N TYR A 289 -12.43 2.81 9.36
CA TYR A 289 -11.73 2.96 8.07
C TYR A 289 -11.13 1.64 7.55
N GLN A 290 -10.49 0.87 8.44
CA GLN A 290 -9.95 -0.45 8.15
C GLN A 290 -10.62 -1.51 9.02
N GLY A 291 -10.49 -2.77 8.63
CA GLY A 291 -10.70 -3.89 9.54
C GLY A 291 -9.64 -3.95 10.63
N GLY A 292 -9.70 -4.99 11.44
CA GLY A 292 -8.69 -5.26 12.47
C GLY A 292 -8.88 -6.62 13.14
N GLU A 293 -9.75 -7.45 12.59
CA GLU A 293 -10.03 -8.79 13.08
C GLU A 293 -8.85 -9.68 12.70
N LYS A 294 -8.24 -10.35 13.68
CA LYS A 294 -7.33 -11.46 13.41
C LYS A 294 -8.12 -12.57 12.73
N ILE A 295 -7.59 -13.10 11.64
CA ILE A 295 -8.26 -14.15 10.85
C ILE A 295 -7.42 -15.42 10.74
N ILE A 296 -6.09 -15.31 10.74
CA ILE A 296 -5.16 -16.44 10.64
C ILE A 296 -4.04 -16.22 11.65
N SER A 297 -3.58 -17.29 12.28
CA SER A 297 -2.33 -17.35 13.02
C SER A 297 -1.50 -18.49 12.44
N SER A 298 -0.26 -18.23 12.06
CA SER A 298 0.60 -19.21 11.39
C SER A 298 1.89 -19.39 12.15
N ALA A 299 2.18 -20.63 12.56
CA ALA A 299 3.43 -20.98 13.24
C ALA A 299 4.27 -21.89 12.35
N TRP A 300 5.59 -21.75 12.43
CA TRP A 300 6.48 -22.67 11.72
C TRP A 300 6.55 -24.00 12.46
N ASN A 301 5.97 -25.05 11.88
CA ASN A 301 6.03 -26.38 12.47
C ASN A 301 7.36 -27.04 12.12
N VAL A 302 8.29 -27.04 13.08
CA VAL A 302 9.64 -27.61 12.91
C VAL A 302 9.59 -29.10 12.53
N ALA A 303 8.65 -29.87 13.06
CA ALA A 303 8.55 -31.30 12.77
C ALA A 303 8.04 -31.58 11.35
N LEU A 304 7.16 -30.73 10.83
CA LEU A 304 6.59 -30.88 9.49
C LEU A 304 7.32 -30.04 8.43
N THR A 305 8.29 -29.22 8.84
CA THR A 305 9.05 -28.30 7.98
C THR A 305 8.15 -27.42 7.09
N GLN A 306 6.99 -27.03 7.63
CA GLN A 306 5.98 -26.23 6.92
C GLN A 306 5.30 -25.26 7.88
N ALA A 307 4.69 -24.22 7.31
CA ALA A 307 3.77 -23.34 8.01
C ALA A 307 2.51 -24.11 8.44
N ASP A 308 2.06 -23.90 9.67
CA ASP A 308 0.82 -24.46 10.21
C ASP A 308 -0.16 -23.31 10.49
N ALA A 309 -0.99 -23.02 9.49
CA ALA A 309 -1.96 -21.94 9.53
C ALA A 309 -3.25 -22.36 10.25
N GLN A 310 -3.55 -21.68 11.35
CA GLN A 310 -4.76 -21.84 12.14
C GLN A 310 -5.74 -20.71 11.86
N PHE A 311 -6.99 -21.05 11.56
CA PHE A 311 -8.05 -20.10 11.28
C PHE A 311 -8.77 -19.70 12.57
N GLU A 312 -8.96 -18.39 12.76
CA GLU A 312 -9.80 -17.86 13.83
C GLU A 312 -11.29 -18.25 13.64
N PRO A 313 -12.15 -18.17 14.68
CA PRO A 313 -13.55 -18.57 14.52
C PRO A 313 -14.36 -17.74 13.52
N ARG A 314 -14.02 -16.45 13.36
CA ARG A 314 -14.69 -15.54 12.42
C ARG A 314 -13.84 -15.37 11.17
N GLN A 315 -14.33 -15.91 10.06
CA GLN A 315 -13.71 -15.84 8.74
C GLN A 315 -14.55 -15.00 7.77
N PHE A 316 -13.94 -14.54 6.68
CA PHE A 316 -14.53 -13.61 5.71
C PHE A 316 -14.41 -14.17 4.29
N VAL A 317 -15.17 -15.24 4.02
CA VAL A 317 -15.03 -16.07 2.81
C VAL A 317 -15.32 -15.35 1.50
N GLU A 318 -15.94 -14.17 1.55
CA GLU A 318 -16.14 -13.28 0.40
C GLU A 318 -14.86 -12.58 -0.07
N LEU A 319 -13.82 -12.59 0.77
CA LEU A 319 -12.49 -12.07 0.47
C LEU A 319 -11.59 -13.18 -0.08
N PRO A 320 -10.65 -12.85 -0.99
CA PRO A 320 -9.92 -13.85 -1.76
C PRO A 320 -8.75 -14.49 -0.99
N PHE A 321 -8.82 -14.61 0.34
CA PHE A 321 -7.68 -15.04 1.18
C PHE A 321 -7.61 -16.55 1.44
N TYR A 322 -8.62 -17.32 1.03
CA TYR A 322 -8.73 -18.73 1.39
C TYR A 322 -8.37 -19.63 0.20
N ASN A 323 -7.13 -19.56 -0.25
CA ASN A 323 -6.64 -20.34 -1.38
C ASN A 323 -5.18 -20.76 -1.20
N GLN A 324 -4.80 -21.89 -1.79
CA GLN A 324 -3.45 -22.46 -1.67
C GLN A 324 -2.34 -21.51 -2.14
N PRO A 325 -2.45 -20.82 -3.31
CA PRO A 325 -1.43 -19.86 -3.74
C PRO A 325 -1.06 -18.80 -2.69
N LEU A 326 -2.05 -18.26 -1.97
CA LEU A 326 -1.77 -17.32 -0.89
C LEU A 326 -0.96 -17.98 0.23
N PHE A 327 -1.36 -19.16 0.70
CA PHE A 327 -0.65 -19.83 1.81
C PHE A 327 0.78 -20.24 1.45
N ASP A 328 1.03 -20.60 0.19
CA ASP A 328 2.37 -20.87 -0.30
C ASP A 328 3.25 -19.60 -0.25
N GLU A 329 2.68 -18.45 -0.61
CA GLU A 329 3.36 -17.15 -0.53
C GLU A 329 3.55 -16.70 0.94
N LEU A 330 2.55 -16.89 1.80
CA LEU A 330 2.67 -16.62 3.23
C LEU A 330 3.80 -17.42 3.86
N ALA A 331 3.94 -18.71 3.54
CA ALA A 331 5.04 -19.53 4.04
C ALA A 331 6.43 -19.00 3.63
N GLN A 332 6.58 -18.47 2.41
CA GLN A 332 7.82 -17.82 1.97
C GLN A 332 8.09 -16.52 2.74
N ILE A 333 7.06 -15.71 2.94
CA ILE A 333 7.14 -14.46 3.70
C ILE A 333 7.47 -14.74 5.16
N GLU A 334 6.84 -15.73 5.78
CA GLU A 334 7.12 -16.17 7.15
C GLU A 334 8.56 -16.62 7.31
N PHE A 335 9.07 -17.47 6.39
CA PHE A 335 10.47 -17.87 6.41
C PHE A 335 11.40 -16.64 6.40
N LEU A 336 11.09 -15.66 5.54
CA LEU A 336 11.87 -14.44 5.44
C LEU A 336 11.75 -13.55 6.69
N ILE A 337 10.57 -13.46 7.31
CA ILE A 337 10.31 -12.74 8.57
C ILE A 337 11.17 -13.31 9.71
N HIS A 338 11.31 -14.64 9.79
CA HIS A 338 12.11 -15.28 10.83
C HIS A 338 13.61 -15.26 10.51
N LEU A 339 14.00 -15.28 9.23
CA LEU A 339 15.39 -15.17 8.80
C LEU A 339 15.96 -13.75 9.02
N LEU A 340 15.13 -12.73 8.75
CA LEU A 340 15.48 -11.31 8.89
C LEU A 340 14.43 -10.64 9.79
N PRO A 341 14.49 -10.86 11.13
CA PRO A 341 13.54 -10.23 12.04
C PRO A 341 13.71 -8.71 12.03
N ALA A 342 12.59 -7.99 12.13
CA ALA A 342 12.61 -6.52 12.04
C ALA A 342 11.49 -5.83 12.83
N GLY A 343 10.40 -6.53 13.14
CA GLY A 343 9.28 -5.94 13.89
C GLY A 343 9.64 -5.73 15.36
N GLN A 344 9.20 -4.62 15.97
CA GLN A 344 9.52 -4.30 17.36
C GLN A 344 9.14 -5.44 18.33
N VAL A 345 7.91 -5.94 18.23
CA VAL A 345 7.41 -7.04 19.09
C VAL A 345 8.24 -8.32 18.91
N GLN A 346 8.62 -8.62 17.67
CA GLN A 346 9.48 -9.76 17.35
C GLN A 346 10.87 -9.60 17.98
N MET A 347 11.47 -8.41 17.87
CA MET A 347 12.82 -8.12 18.40
C MET A 347 12.86 -8.17 19.94
N GLU A 348 11.89 -7.55 20.62
CA GLU A 348 11.77 -7.59 22.09
C GLU A 348 11.59 -9.03 22.60
N GLY A 349 10.82 -9.84 21.86
CA GLY A 349 10.67 -11.27 22.14
C GLY A 349 11.96 -12.06 21.98
N LEU A 350 12.72 -11.80 20.90
CA LEU A 350 14.00 -12.46 20.63
C LEU A 350 15.04 -12.14 21.71
N GLU A 351 15.15 -10.88 22.13
CA GLU A 351 16.03 -10.47 23.22
C GLU A 351 15.71 -11.24 24.51
N SER A 352 14.42 -11.33 24.84
CA SER A 352 13.95 -12.08 26.02
C SER A 352 14.31 -13.56 25.97
N VAL A 353 14.23 -14.19 24.79
CA VAL A 353 14.62 -15.60 24.59
C VAL A 353 16.14 -15.78 24.71
N LEU A 354 16.93 -14.88 24.12
CA LEU A 354 18.39 -14.93 24.17
C LEU A 354 18.92 -14.73 25.59
N VAL A 355 18.34 -13.83 26.37
CA VAL A 355 18.69 -13.64 27.79
C VAL A 355 18.43 -14.91 28.59
N LYS A 356 17.25 -15.54 28.41
CA LYS A 356 16.94 -16.82 29.07
C LYS A 356 17.90 -17.93 28.68
N GLN A 357 18.28 -18.04 27.40
CA GLN A 357 19.28 -19.01 26.96
C GLN A 357 20.64 -18.75 27.59
N ALA A 358 21.08 -17.49 27.65
CA ALA A 358 22.34 -17.12 28.29
C ALA A 358 22.34 -17.43 29.80
N GLU A 359 21.22 -17.23 30.50
CA GLU A 359 21.05 -17.61 31.90
C GLU A 359 21.11 -19.13 32.10
N LEU A 360 20.39 -19.91 31.28
CA LEU A 360 20.42 -21.37 31.34
C LEU A 360 21.82 -21.95 31.06
N LEU A 361 22.59 -21.31 30.18
CA LEU A 361 23.97 -21.68 29.87
C LEU A 361 24.97 -21.29 30.98
N ARG A 362 24.61 -20.37 31.90
CA ARG A 362 25.45 -19.97 33.05
C ARG A 362 25.27 -20.86 34.29
N VAL A 363 24.26 -21.73 34.30
CA VAL A 363 23.97 -22.66 35.42
C VAL A 363 24.66 -24.02 35.22
N GLN A 364 25.62 -24.11 34.28
CA GLN A 364 26.60 -25.20 34.15
C GLN A 364 27.99 -24.66 34.45
#